data_AF-A0A673I4E9-F1
#
_entry.id   AF-A0A673I4E9-F1
#
_cell.length_a   1.000
_cell.length_b   1.000
_cell.length_c   1.000
_cell.angle_alpha   90.00
_cell.angle_beta   90.00
_cell.angle_gamma   90.00
#
_symmetry.space_group_name_H-M   'P 1'
#
loop_
_entity.id
_entity.type
_entity.pdbx_description
1 polymer ?
#
loop_
_entity_poly.entity_id
_entity_poly.type
_entity_poly.pdbx_seq_one_letter_code
_entity_poly.pdbx_strand_id
1 'polypeptide(L)'
;MNLGDIKIELFCEKAPKSCEDTCTGKGGTSIWVRKFEDEFSEYLKHNVRGVVAMANNQTRPGKMARMVTLNNGPNTNASRFYFTYAKQPHLDTVFGKIIDGLETLHELEKLPVNEKTFRPLKDVRIKDNTIHANPFAG
;
A
#
# COMPACT_ATOMS: atom_id res chain seq x y z
N MET A 1 12.53 -10.79 10.04
CA MET A 1 11.84 -10.36 11.28
C MET A 1 10.34 -10.45 11.03
N ASN A 2 9.55 -10.96 11.98
CA ASN A 2 8.09 -10.85 11.92
C ASN A 2 7.67 -9.62 12.73
N LEU A 3 6.87 -8.72 12.15
CA LEU A 3 6.39 -7.51 12.81
C LEU A 3 4.93 -7.63 13.26
N GLY A 4 4.23 -8.68 12.85
CA GLY A 4 2.79 -8.83 13.04
C GLY A 4 2.04 -8.79 11.72
N ASP A 5 0.72 -8.78 11.83
CA ASP A 5 -0.22 -8.79 10.71
C ASP A 5 -0.81 -7.40 10.49
N ILE A 6 -1.25 -7.12 9.27
CA ILE A 6 -1.97 -5.89 8.91
C ILE A 6 -3.21 -6.31 8.12
N LYS A 7 -4.39 -5.88 8.58
CA LYS A 7 -5.65 -6.10 7.87
C LYS A 7 -6.06 -4.84 7.15
N ILE A 8 -6.32 -4.97 5.85
CA ILE A 8 -6.70 -3.87 4.97
C ILE A 8 -8.12 -4.10 4.48
N GLU A 9 -8.97 -3.09 4.64
CA GLU A 9 -10.24 -2.98 3.92
C GLU A 9 -9.99 -2.27 2.59
N LEU A 10 -10.50 -2.85 1.50
CA LEU A 10 -10.35 -2.33 0.15
C LEU A 10 -11.64 -1.62 -0.31
N PHE A 11 -11.52 -0.45 -0.93
CA PHE A 11 -12.64 0.38 -1.36
C PHE A 11 -12.97 0.18 -2.84
N CYS A 12 -13.37 -1.04 -3.20
CA CYS A 12 -13.47 -1.45 -4.61
C CYS A 12 -14.58 -0.78 -5.41
N GLU A 13 -15.62 -0.27 -4.75
CA GLU A 13 -16.65 0.55 -5.42
C GLU A 13 -16.08 1.87 -5.96
N LYS A 14 -15.03 2.40 -5.32
CA LYS A 14 -14.47 3.72 -5.61
C LYS A 14 -13.13 3.64 -6.33
N ALA A 15 -12.42 2.53 -6.18
CA ALA A 15 -11.14 2.25 -6.83
C ALA A 15 -11.10 0.80 -7.36
N PRO A 16 -11.99 0.44 -8.32
CA PRO A 16 -12.12 -0.93 -8.81
C PRO A 16 -10.82 -1.46 -9.43
N LYS A 17 -10.13 -0.65 -10.26
CA LYS A 17 -8.89 -1.09 -10.93
C LYS A 17 -7.77 -1.32 -9.93
N SER A 18 -7.68 -0.48 -8.90
CA SER A 18 -6.68 -0.58 -7.83
C SER A 18 -6.93 -1.80 -6.93
N CYS A 19 -8.20 -2.11 -6.65
CA CYS A 19 -8.59 -3.28 -5.87
C CYS A 19 -8.20 -4.59 -6.52
N GLU A 20 -8.54 -4.76 -7.80
CA GLU A 20 -8.29 -6.00 -8.52
C GLU A 20 -6.78 -6.31 -8.62
N ASP A 21 -5.94 -5.28 -8.56
CA ASP A 21 -4.49 -5.39 -8.70
C ASP A 21 -3.74 -5.76 -7.41
N THR A 22 -4.36 -5.60 -6.24
CA THR A 22 -3.66 -5.65 -4.95
C THR A 22 -3.30 -7.09 -4.49
N CYS A 23 -3.92 -8.14 -5.05
CA CYS A 23 -3.86 -9.49 -4.44
C CYS A 23 -3.68 -10.69 -5.38
N THR A 24 -3.18 -10.55 -6.62
CA THR A 24 -3.07 -11.71 -7.54
C THR A 24 -1.76 -12.51 -7.46
N GLY A 25 -0.78 -12.08 -6.65
CA GLY A 25 0.47 -12.81 -6.45
C GLY A 25 1.39 -12.90 -7.69
N LYS A 26 1.12 -12.14 -8.77
CA LYS A 26 1.84 -12.23 -10.05
C LYS A 26 3.05 -11.30 -10.24
N GLY A 27 3.53 -10.65 -9.18
CA GLY A 27 4.84 -9.99 -9.16
C GLY A 27 5.01 -8.81 -10.14
N GLY A 28 5.06 -7.59 -9.62
CA GLY A 28 5.64 -6.43 -10.32
C GLY A 28 4.94 -5.93 -11.58
N THR A 29 3.84 -6.57 -12.01
CA THR A 29 3.03 -6.17 -13.17
C THR A 29 1.58 -6.08 -12.70
N SER A 30 0.87 -5.01 -13.09
CA SER A 30 -0.55 -4.93 -12.81
C SER A 30 -1.27 -6.12 -13.46
N ILE A 31 -2.40 -6.56 -12.92
CA ILE A 31 -3.24 -7.62 -13.51
C ILE A 31 -3.65 -7.28 -14.94
N TRP A 32 -3.65 -5.98 -15.25
CA TRP A 32 -4.00 -5.41 -16.54
C TRP A 32 -2.87 -5.47 -17.57
N VAL A 33 -1.66 -5.94 -17.19
CA VAL A 33 -0.46 -6.00 -18.06
C VAL A 33 -0.01 -4.61 -18.54
N ARG A 34 -0.64 -3.54 -18.04
CA ARG A 34 -0.40 -2.13 -18.37
C ARG A 34 -0.66 -1.25 -17.15
N LYS A 35 0.02 -0.11 -17.08
CA LYS A 35 -0.29 0.92 -16.07
C LYS A 35 -1.75 1.32 -16.19
N PHE A 36 -2.43 1.50 -15.07
CA PHE A 36 -3.78 2.05 -15.04
C PHE A 36 -3.74 3.51 -14.58
N GLU A 37 -4.79 4.25 -14.92
CA GLU A 37 -4.94 5.66 -14.56
C GLU A 37 -5.26 5.81 -13.07
N ASP A 38 -4.82 6.92 -12.49
CA ASP A 38 -5.11 7.25 -11.09
C ASP A 38 -6.64 7.35 -10.87
N GLU A 39 -7.15 6.62 -9.89
CA GLU A 39 -8.57 6.62 -9.51
C GLU A 39 -8.78 7.64 -8.38
N PHE A 40 -9.19 8.85 -8.75
CA PHE A 40 -9.48 9.91 -7.80
C PHE A 40 -10.91 9.79 -7.27
N SER A 41 -11.05 9.90 -5.95
CA SER A 41 -12.36 10.01 -5.31
C SER A 41 -12.34 11.18 -4.34
N GLU A 42 -13.32 12.08 -4.45
CA GLU A 42 -13.47 13.20 -3.50
C GLU A 42 -13.66 12.72 -2.05
N TYR A 43 -14.12 11.48 -1.88
CA TYR A 43 -14.36 10.82 -0.61
C TYR A 43 -13.14 10.12 -0.04
N LEU A 44 -12.18 9.70 -0.88
CA LEU A 44 -11.01 8.94 -0.46
C LEU A 44 -9.79 9.86 -0.45
N LYS A 45 -9.48 10.37 0.75
CA LYS A 45 -8.37 11.30 0.96
C LYS A 45 -7.40 10.72 1.98
N HIS A 46 -6.12 11.06 1.83
CA HIS A 46 -5.06 10.79 2.80
C HIS A 46 -5.19 11.69 4.03
N ASN A 47 -6.32 11.64 4.73
CA ASN A 47 -6.64 12.51 5.86
C ASN A 47 -6.29 11.90 7.23
N VAL A 48 -6.05 10.58 7.28
CA VAL A 48 -5.79 9.82 8.51
C VAL A 48 -4.58 8.90 8.35
N ARG A 49 -4.07 8.41 9.47
CA ARG A 49 -3.07 7.33 9.49
C ARG A 49 -3.68 6.03 8.99
N GLY A 50 -2.87 5.19 8.35
CA GLY A 50 -3.25 3.86 7.90
C GLY A 50 -4.01 3.85 6.58
N VAL A 51 -4.05 4.96 5.83
CA VAL A 51 -4.56 4.96 4.46
C VAL A 51 -3.60 4.19 3.56
N VAL A 52 -4.16 3.35 2.68
CA VAL A 52 -3.45 2.54 1.69
C VAL A 52 -3.70 3.10 0.30
N ALA A 53 -2.61 3.37 -0.43
CA ALA A 53 -2.66 3.99 -1.73
C ALA A 53 -1.58 3.47 -2.67
N MET A 54 -1.84 3.58 -3.97
CA MET A 54 -0.91 3.11 -5.00
C MET A 54 0.25 4.09 -5.14
N ALA A 55 1.46 3.55 -5.21
CA ALA A 55 2.65 4.35 -5.44
C ALA A 55 2.77 4.70 -6.92
N ASN A 56 2.86 6.00 -7.21
CA ASN A 56 3.22 6.50 -8.53
C ASN A 56 4.69 6.99 -8.59
N ASN A 57 5.17 7.41 -9.76
CA ASN A 57 6.53 7.94 -9.94
C ASN A 57 6.81 9.22 -9.14
N GLN A 58 5.77 9.92 -8.68
CA GLN A 58 5.89 11.12 -7.85
C GLN A 58 5.95 10.77 -6.36
N THR A 59 5.57 9.54 -5.99
CA THR A 59 5.62 9.05 -4.61
C THR A 59 7.06 8.78 -4.19
N ARG A 60 7.66 9.72 -3.46
CA ARG A 60 8.96 9.50 -2.81
C ARG A 60 8.73 8.93 -1.42
N PRO A 61 9.23 7.72 -1.09
CA PRO A 61 9.19 7.22 0.27
C PRO A 61 9.96 8.19 1.17
N GLY A 62 9.29 8.70 2.20
CA GLY A 62 9.87 9.58 3.21
C GLY A 62 9.45 9.11 4.60
N LYS A 63 9.74 9.91 5.64
CA LYS A 63 9.37 9.57 7.03
C LYS A 63 7.86 9.38 7.24
N MET A 64 7.01 9.85 6.31
CA MET A 64 5.56 9.93 6.49
C MET A 64 4.77 8.81 5.82
N ALA A 65 5.42 7.96 5.02
CA ALA A 65 4.79 6.82 4.39
C ALA A 65 5.81 5.71 4.13
N ARG A 66 5.42 4.46 4.38
CA ARG A 66 6.26 3.32 4.00
C ARG A 66 5.77 2.73 2.69
N MET A 67 6.68 2.70 1.73
CA MET A 67 6.53 1.92 0.51
C MET A 67 6.58 0.42 0.83
N VAL A 68 5.53 -0.28 0.44
CA VAL A 68 5.45 -1.73 0.52
C VAL A 68 5.47 -2.27 -0.91
N THR A 69 6.37 -3.21 -1.13
CA THR A 69 6.52 -3.87 -2.42
C THR A 69 6.44 -5.37 -2.16
N LEU A 70 5.44 -6.01 -2.74
CA LEU A 70 5.53 -7.42 -3.06
C LEU A 70 6.57 -7.49 -4.20
N ASN A 71 7.71 -8.17 -4.00
CA ASN A 71 8.86 -8.30 -4.94
C ASN A 71 8.47 -8.17 -6.44
N ASN A 72 9.16 -7.49 -7.37
CA ASN A 72 10.60 -7.29 -7.61
C ASN A 72 10.80 -6.11 -8.61
N GLY A 73 11.97 -5.45 -8.55
CA GLY A 73 12.58 -4.75 -9.70
C GLY A 73 12.06 -3.33 -10.05
N PRO A 74 12.89 -2.50 -10.69
CA PRO A 74 12.52 -1.14 -11.08
C PRO A 74 11.70 -1.16 -12.37
N ASN A 75 10.40 -0.85 -12.30
CA ASN A 75 9.63 -0.13 -13.32
C ASN A 75 8.15 0.10 -12.88
N THR A 76 7.97 1.18 -12.12
CA THR A 76 6.95 2.24 -12.26
C THR A 76 5.47 1.86 -12.50
N ASN A 77 4.69 1.79 -11.40
CA ASN A 77 3.21 1.74 -11.30
C ASN A 77 2.54 0.45 -11.78
N ALA A 78 2.78 -0.63 -11.05
CA ALA A 78 2.17 -1.92 -11.32
C ALA A 78 1.63 -2.55 -10.03
N SER A 79 2.46 -2.75 -9.00
CA SER A 79 2.04 -3.48 -7.80
C SER A 79 2.57 -2.88 -6.50
N ARG A 80 3.01 -1.62 -6.54
CA ARG A 80 3.59 -0.92 -5.39
C ARG A 80 2.50 -0.09 -4.74
N PHE A 81 2.35 -0.27 -3.45
CA PHE A 81 1.46 0.53 -2.62
C PHE A 81 2.22 1.03 -1.39
N TYR A 82 1.64 1.94 -0.65
CA TYR A 82 2.20 2.43 0.60
C TYR A 82 1.13 2.61 1.65
N PHE A 83 1.58 2.65 2.90
CA PHE A 83 0.78 3.05 4.04
C PHE A 83 1.20 4.44 4.50
N THR A 84 0.22 5.28 4.83
CA THR A 84 0.48 6.58 5.45
C THR A 84 0.61 6.46 6.96
N TYR A 85 1.59 7.18 7.52
CA TYR A 85 1.74 7.31 8.97
C TYR A 85 1.01 8.53 9.56
N ALA A 86 0.66 9.49 8.69
CA ALA A 86 -0.10 10.68 9.03
C ALA A 86 -0.80 11.23 7.78
N LYS A 87 -1.60 12.28 7.95
CA LYS A 87 -2.29 13.00 6.88
C LYS A 87 -1.30 13.47 5.79
N GLN A 88 -1.55 13.15 4.53
CA GLN A 88 -0.75 13.51 3.36
C GLN A 88 -1.64 14.06 2.22
N PRO A 89 -2.13 15.31 2.31
CA PRO A 89 -3.18 15.82 1.41
C PRO A 89 -2.74 16.00 -0.05
N HIS A 90 -1.46 15.80 -0.36
CA HIS A 90 -0.86 15.97 -1.69
C HIS A 90 -0.66 14.63 -2.43
N LEU A 91 -1.03 13.52 -1.80
CA LEU A 91 -0.94 12.19 -2.38
C LEU A 91 -2.31 11.75 -2.86
N ASP A 92 -2.33 10.95 -3.92
CA ASP A 92 -3.55 10.54 -4.61
C ASP A 92 -3.62 9.01 -4.82
N THR A 93 -4.77 8.51 -5.28
CA THR A 93 -5.08 7.09 -5.53
C THR A 93 -5.16 6.21 -4.27
N VAL A 94 -6.06 6.59 -3.37
CA VAL A 94 -6.44 5.79 -2.19
C VAL A 94 -7.35 4.64 -2.62
N PHE A 95 -6.99 3.42 -2.24
CA PHE A 95 -7.80 2.23 -2.55
C PHE A 95 -8.14 1.39 -1.33
N GLY A 96 -7.62 1.72 -0.15
CA GLY A 96 -7.96 0.99 1.07
C GLY A 96 -7.52 1.68 2.35
N LYS A 97 -7.82 1.04 3.47
CA LYS A 97 -7.44 1.50 4.80
C LYS A 97 -7.13 0.33 5.72
N ILE A 98 -6.13 0.50 6.58
CA ILE A 98 -5.84 -0.42 7.67
C ILE A 98 -6.98 -0.37 8.68
N ILE A 99 -7.62 -1.51 8.89
CA ILE A 99 -8.71 -1.69 9.87
C ILE A 99 -8.27 -2.44 11.12
N ASP A 100 -7.14 -3.17 11.04
CA ASP A 100 -6.54 -3.89 12.16
C ASP A 100 -5.01 -4.04 11.95
N GLY A 101 -4.23 -4.16 13.01
CA GLY A 101 -2.76 -4.24 12.93
C GLY A 101 -2.04 -2.89 12.89
N LEU A 102 -2.60 -1.84 13.51
CA LEU A 102 -1.95 -0.52 13.59
C LEU A 102 -0.67 -0.54 14.42
N GLU A 103 -0.56 -1.45 15.38
CA GLU A 103 0.66 -1.74 16.13
C GLU A 103 1.77 -2.26 15.23
N THR A 104 1.47 -3.16 14.28
CA THR A 104 2.42 -3.62 13.25
C THR A 104 2.90 -2.44 12.40
N LEU A 105 1.98 -1.55 12.02
CA LEU A 105 2.32 -0.31 11.29
C LEU A 105 3.24 0.60 12.12
N HIS A 106 3.01 0.70 13.42
CA HIS A 106 3.85 1.47 14.34
C HIS A 106 5.26 0.87 14.51
N GLU A 107 5.37 -0.45 14.63
CA GLU A 107 6.67 -1.13 14.67
C GLU A 107 7.44 -0.96 13.36
N LEU A 108 6.73 -0.97 12.22
CA LEU A 108 7.29 -0.72 10.90
C LEU A 108 7.80 0.73 10.71
N GLU A 109 7.19 1.69 11.41
CA GLU A 109 7.61 3.10 11.46
C GLU A 109 8.90 3.30 12.28
N LYS A 110 9.07 2.57 13.38
CA LYS A 110 10.24 2.65 14.26
C LYS A 110 11.52 2.06 13.68
N LEU A 111 11.40 1.30 12.58
CA LEU A 111 12.56 0.60 12.02
C LEU A 111 13.66 1.59 11.64
N PRO A 112 14.92 1.33 12.03
CA PRO A 112 16.03 2.16 11.61
C PRO A 112 16.16 2.07 10.09
N VAL A 113 16.31 3.22 9.45
CA VAL A 113 16.43 3.36 8.00
C VAL A 113 17.76 4.00 7.63
N ASN A 114 18.20 3.74 6.41
CA ASN A 114 19.21 4.58 5.79
C ASN A 114 18.60 5.97 5.53
N GLU A 115 19.23 7.03 6.03
CA GLU A 115 18.70 8.40 5.97
C GLU A 115 18.61 8.95 4.53
N LYS A 116 19.41 8.42 3.60
CA LYS A 116 19.42 8.86 2.20
C LYS A 116 18.38 8.14 1.35
N THR A 117 18.15 6.86 1.62
CA THR A 117 17.27 6.01 0.78
C THR A 117 15.93 5.67 1.44
N PHE A 118 15.77 5.96 2.74
CA PHE A 118 14.63 5.58 3.57
C PHE A 118 14.32 4.08 3.58
N ARG A 119 15.27 3.25 3.10
CA ARG A 119 15.18 1.79 3.14
C ARG A 119 15.55 1.32 4.55
N PRO A 120 14.76 0.42 5.17
CA PRO A 120 15.12 -0.15 6.46
C PRO A 120 16.47 -0.88 6.39
N LEU A 121 17.26 -0.74 7.46
CA LEU A 121 18.57 -1.40 7.57
C LEU A 121 18.45 -2.93 7.62
N LYS A 122 17.33 -3.42 8.16
CA LYS A 122 16.96 -4.84 8.13
C LYS A 122 15.83 -5.04 7.14
N ASP A 123 15.99 -6.00 6.24
CA ASP A 123 14.94 -6.34 5.27
C ASP A 123 13.67 -6.83 5.98
N VAL A 124 12.52 -6.27 5.59
CA VAL A 124 11.18 -6.64 6.04
C VAL A 124 10.38 -7.03 4.81
N ARG A 125 9.69 -8.17 4.90
CA ARG A 125 8.95 -8.77 3.78
C ARG A 125 7.57 -9.21 4.26
N ILE A 126 6.58 -9.05 3.38
CA ILE A 126 5.29 -9.74 3.53
C ILE A 126 5.57 -11.22 3.31
N LYS A 127 5.17 -12.05 4.27
CA LYS A 127 5.37 -13.50 4.21
C LYS A 127 4.26 -14.20 3.44
N ASP A 128 3.03 -13.84 3.76
CA ASP A 128 1.82 -14.43 3.19
C ASP A 128 0.73 -13.36 3.12
N ASN A 129 -0.32 -13.62 2.35
CA ASN A 129 -1.51 -12.79 2.29
C ASN A 129 -2.76 -13.67 2.39
N THR A 130 -3.78 -13.19 3.09
CA THR A 130 -5.07 -13.86 3.20
C THR A 130 -6.16 -12.93 2.69
N ILE A 131 -6.91 -13.40 1.69
CA ILE A 131 -8.07 -12.68 1.17
C ILE A 131 -9.29 -13.13 1.96
N HIS A 132 -9.87 -12.21 2.73
CA HIS A 132 -11.15 -12.46 3.38
C HIS A 132 -12.27 -12.22 2.37
N ALA A 133 -13.00 -13.26 2.02
CA ALA A 133 -14.15 -13.13 1.12
C ALA A 133 -15.20 -12.20 1.75
N ASN A 134 -15.73 -11.26 0.96
CA ASN A 134 -16.87 -10.46 1.36
C ASN A 134 -18.14 -11.32 1.26
N PRO A 135 -18.81 -11.67 2.37
CA PRO A 135 -20.01 -12.52 2.33
C PRO A 135 -21.21 -11.85 1.65
N PHE A 136 -21.13 -10.56 1.29
CA PHE A 136 -22.19 -9.78 0.67
C PHE A 136 -21.95 -9.45 -0.82
N ALA A 137 -20.92 -10.03 -1.45
CA ALA A 137 -20.62 -9.79 -2.87
C ALA A 137 -21.46 -10.68 -3.83
N GLY A 138 -22.72 -10.94 -3.48
CA GLY A 138 -23.67 -11.76 -4.24
C GLY A 138 -24.76 -10.95 -4.89
#